data_AF-A0A6F8TA55-F1
#
_entry.id   AF-A0A6F8TA55-F1
#
_cell.length_a   1.000
_cell.length_b   1.000
_cell.length_c   1.000
_cell.angle_alpha   90.00
_cell.angle_beta   90.00
_cell.angle_gamma   90.00
#
_symmetry.space_group_name_H-M   'P 1'
#
loop_
_entity.id
_entity.type
_entity.pdbx_description
1 polymer ?
#
loop_
_entity_poly.entity_id
_entity_poly.type
_entity_poly.pdbx_seq_one_letter_code
_entity_poly.pdbx_strand_id
1 'polypeptide(L)'
;MPKFSTFSIYEDEVRKYIRTLRSHIALDKEELTNWFYGEGVNELRKGQAVDYYAFVKECQSKFLHRPLISIHHSLGQHYAGLTAVQSALVKEFGQNDAARENIIREDFNSLVISSIDKHKEFIKIETEISSEFNDYLDNNGDLSPAASLKKVIEMFELKRDQYPDLYTEFKNKLTLMNEFLDELSKKNTNQFFNPGINSQPGLTHQSITLPNEN
;
A
#
# COMPACT_ATOMS: atom_id res chain seq x y z
N MET A 1 -8.95 3.25 16.43
CA MET A 1 -8.23 3.03 15.15
C MET A 1 -9.18 3.41 14.02
N PRO A 2 -8.73 4.09 12.96
CA PRO A 2 -9.63 4.44 11.85
C PRO A 2 -10.29 3.19 11.27
N LYS A 3 -11.57 3.30 10.95
CA LYS A 3 -12.33 2.29 10.21
C LYS A 3 -12.65 2.85 8.83
N PHE A 4 -12.23 2.14 7.81
CA PHE A 4 -12.43 2.48 6.40
C PHE A 4 -13.63 1.72 5.86
N SER A 5 -14.32 2.26 4.86
CA SER A 5 -15.50 1.60 4.29
C SER A 5 -15.16 0.61 3.16
N THR A 6 -13.93 0.66 2.65
CA THR A 6 -13.47 -0.12 1.50
C THR A 6 -12.01 -0.56 1.65
N PHE A 7 -11.65 -1.68 1.04
CA PHE A 7 -10.29 -2.19 0.96
C PHE A 7 -9.60 -1.85 -0.37
N SER A 8 -9.57 -0.56 -0.71
CA SER A 8 -9.04 -0.07 -2.00
C SER A 8 -9.72 -0.78 -3.18
N ILE A 9 -8.99 -1.02 -4.28
CA ILE A 9 -9.48 -1.71 -5.47
C ILE A 9 -9.79 -3.20 -5.23
N TYR A 10 -9.34 -3.80 -4.12
CA TYR A 10 -9.49 -5.22 -3.80
C TYR A 10 -10.71 -5.53 -2.92
N GLU A 11 -11.68 -4.61 -2.87
CA GLU A 11 -12.84 -4.70 -1.99
C GLU A 11 -13.65 -5.99 -2.18
N ASP A 12 -13.92 -6.37 -3.42
CA ASP A 12 -14.73 -7.55 -3.73
C ASP A 12 -13.99 -8.85 -3.37
N GLU A 13 -12.69 -8.90 -3.65
CA GLU A 13 -11.78 -9.98 -3.27
C GLU A 13 -11.70 -10.16 -1.76
N VAL A 14 -11.54 -9.07 -1.01
CA VAL A 14 -11.48 -9.13 0.47
C VAL A 14 -12.83 -9.57 1.04
N ARG A 15 -13.95 -9.07 0.51
CA ARG A 15 -15.29 -9.57 0.92
C ARG A 15 -15.48 -11.04 0.59
N LYS A 16 -14.96 -11.51 -0.54
CA LYS A 16 -14.99 -12.93 -0.92
C LYS A 16 -14.11 -13.75 0.03
N TYR A 17 -12.89 -13.29 0.30
CA TYR A 17 -11.95 -13.92 1.22
C TYR A 17 -12.53 -14.07 2.63
N ILE A 18 -13.09 -13.00 3.21
CA ILE A 18 -13.75 -13.03 4.53
C ILE A 18 -14.87 -14.09 4.57
N ARG A 19 -15.64 -14.22 3.49
CA ARG A 19 -16.70 -15.25 3.40
C ARG A 19 -16.13 -16.67 3.32
N THR A 20 -15.12 -16.88 2.49
CA THR A 20 -14.47 -18.20 2.30
C THR A 20 -13.74 -18.65 3.56
N LEU A 21 -12.94 -17.77 4.17
CA LEU A 21 -12.14 -18.12 5.34
C LEU A 21 -13.02 -18.61 6.49
N ARG A 22 -14.20 -18.00 6.67
CA ARG A 22 -15.18 -18.39 7.68
C ARG A 22 -15.82 -19.77 7.45
N SER A 23 -15.82 -20.27 6.21
CA SER A 23 -16.25 -21.64 5.95
C SER A 23 -15.18 -22.69 6.27
N HIS A 24 -13.92 -22.28 6.36
CA HIS A 24 -12.81 -23.18 6.65
C HIS A 24 -12.35 -23.12 8.11
N ILE A 25 -12.46 -21.95 8.74
CA ILE A 25 -12.00 -21.70 10.11
C ILE A 25 -13.08 -20.96 10.88
N ALA A 26 -13.32 -21.37 12.14
CA ALA A 26 -14.24 -20.69 13.05
C ALA A 26 -13.65 -19.34 13.51
N LEU A 27 -13.81 -18.32 12.68
CA LEU A 27 -13.49 -16.92 12.96
C LEU A 27 -14.76 -16.08 13.05
N ASP A 28 -14.77 -15.13 13.99
CA ASP A 28 -15.85 -14.17 14.06
C ASP A 28 -15.84 -13.25 12.83
N LYS A 29 -17.03 -13.05 12.24
CA LYS A 29 -17.15 -12.25 11.02
C LYS A 29 -16.83 -10.79 11.28
N GLU A 30 -17.33 -10.27 12.39
CA GLU A 30 -17.25 -8.86 12.72
C GLU A 30 -15.81 -8.50 13.08
N GLU A 31 -15.13 -9.35 13.86
CA GLU A 31 -13.71 -9.24 14.16
C GLU A 31 -12.86 -9.20 12.89
N LEU A 32 -13.01 -10.19 12.00
CA LEU A 32 -12.24 -10.26 10.76
C LEU A 32 -12.50 -9.05 9.85
N THR A 33 -13.77 -8.64 9.75
CA THR A 33 -14.17 -7.44 8.99
C THR A 33 -13.53 -6.20 9.62
N ASN A 34 -13.71 -5.97 10.91
CA ASN A 34 -13.13 -4.82 11.61
C ASN A 34 -11.60 -4.76 11.47
N TRP A 35 -10.93 -5.91 11.47
CA TRP A 35 -9.49 -5.99 11.24
C TRP A 35 -9.10 -5.57 9.82
N PHE A 36 -9.73 -6.14 8.78
CA PHE A 36 -9.43 -5.79 7.39
C PHE A 36 -9.64 -4.31 7.11
N TYR A 37 -10.79 -3.79 7.52
CA TYR A 37 -11.20 -2.39 7.30
C TYR A 37 -10.56 -1.43 8.32
N GLY A 38 -9.59 -1.88 9.12
CA GLY A 38 -8.82 -1.07 10.07
C GLY A 38 -7.32 -1.27 9.90
N GLU A 39 -6.76 -2.32 10.52
CA GLU A 39 -5.33 -2.64 10.41
C GLU A 39 -4.96 -3.15 9.02
N GLY A 40 -5.79 -3.98 8.39
CA GLY A 40 -5.50 -4.50 7.05
C GLY A 40 -5.24 -3.38 6.02
N VAL A 41 -6.07 -2.34 5.99
CA VAL A 41 -5.86 -1.17 5.13
C VAL A 41 -4.55 -0.44 5.45
N ASN A 42 -4.18 -0.35 6.73
CA ASN A 42 -2.93 0.27 7.14
C ASN A 42 -1.71 -0.57 6.74
N GLU A 43 -1.76 -1.89 6.91
CA GLU A 43 -0.72 -2.82 6.46
C GLU A 43 -0.54 -2.79 4.95
N LEU A 44 -1.63 -2.76 4.19
CA LEU A 44 -1.59 -2.59 2.73
C LEU A 44 -0.80 -1.34 2.35
N ARG A 45 -1.14 -0.20 2.94
CA ARG A 45 -0.49 1.09 2.66
C ARG A 45 0.98 1.09 3.07
N LYS A 46 1.30 0.58 4.27
CA LYS A 46 2.68 0.47 4.76
C LYS A 46 3.51 -0.36 3.79
N GLY A 47 3.00 -1.53 3.39
CA GLY A 47 3.65 -2.43 2.44
C GLY A 47 3.86 -1.82 1.05
N GLN A 48 2.86 -1.11 0.51
CA GLN A 48 2.98 -0.41 -0.78
C GLN A 48 4.02 0.72 -0.78
N ALA A 49 4.21 1.36 0.37
CA ALA A 49 5.15 2.47 0.55
C ALA A 49 6.57 2.03 0.91
N VAL A 50 6.81 0.72 1.08
CA VAL A 50 8.14 0.18 1.37
C VAL A 50 9.11 0.65 0.30
N ASP A 51 10.25 1.19 0.75
CA ASP A 51 11.36 1.71 -0.05
C ASP A 51 11.06 2.88 -1.00
N TYR A 52 9.80 3.32 -1.14
CA TYR A 52 9.44 4.41 -2.05
C TYR A 52 10.20 5.71 -1.74
N TYR A 53 10.28 6.11 -0.47
CA TYR A 53 11.00 7.33 -0.09
C TYR A 53 12.51 7.21 -0.29
N ALA A 54 13.08 6.01 -0.14
CA ALA A 54 14.49 5.79 -0.43
C ALA A 54 14.74 5.92 -1.93
N PHE A 55 13.88 5.33 -2.76
CA PHE A 55 13.92 5.44 -4.21
C PHE A 55 13.78 6.90 -4.69
N VAL A 56 12.87 7.67 -4.11
CA VAL A 56 12.73 9.10 -4.38
C VAL A 56 14.02 9.86 -4.08
N LYS A 57 14.62 9.65 -2.90
CA LYS A 57 15.88 10.31 -2.51
C LYS A 57 17.02 9.95 -3.47
N GLU A 58 17.11 8.68 -3.85
CA GLU A 58 18.11 8.23 -4.82
C GLU A 58 17.94 8.96 -6.16
N CYS A 59 16.73 8.99 -6.72
CA CYS A 59 16.46 9.68 -7.98
C CYS A 59 16.75 11.18 -7.90
N GLN A 60 16.33 11.84 -6.83
CA GLN A 60 16.62 13.26 -6.62
C GLN A 60 18.12 13.53 -6.52
N SER A 61 18.88 12.63 -5.88
CA SER A 61 20.34 12.79 -5.76
C SER A 61 21.11 12.57 -7.07
N LYS A 62 20.64 11.65 -7.93
CA LYS A 62 21.35 11.24 -9.16
C LYS A 62 20.88 11.98 -10.40
N PHE A 63 19.58 12.26 -10.49
CA PHE A 63 18.92 12.76 -11.70
C PHE A 63 18.22 14.11 -11.48
N LEU A 64 18.22 14.63 -10.26
CA LEU A 64 17.61 15.93 -9.90
C LEU A 64 16.09 16.00 -10.13
N HIS A 65 15.43 14.86 -10.22
CA HIS A 65 13.98 14.72 -10.37
C HIS A 65 13.47 13.52 -9.57
N ARG A 66 12.17 13.49 -9.26
CA ARG A 66 11.48 12.35 -8.66
C ARG A 66 11.30 11.22 -9.69
N PRO A 67 11.13 9.96 -9.27
CA PRO A 67 11.08 8.83 -10.19
C PRO A 67 9.83 8.87 -11.10
N LEU A 68 10.03 8.55 -12.37
CA LEU A 68 8.95 8.09 -13.24
C LEU A 68 8.65 6.64 -12.87
N ILE A 69 7.40 6.37 -12.51
CA ILE A 69 6.99 5.06 -12.02
C ILE A 69 6.64 4.19 -13.21
N SER A 70 7.20 2.98 -13.26
CA SER A 70 6.81 1.98 -14.26
C SER A 70 5.64 1.13 -13.75
N ILE A 71 4.89 0.53 -14.67
CA ILE A 71 3.80 -0.38 -14.29
C ILE A 71 4.31 -1.56 -13.47
N HIS A 72 5.50 -2.09 -13.77
CA HIS A 72 6.12 -3.17 -13.00
C HIS A 72 6.45 -2.76 -11.57
N HIS A 73 6.90 -1.52 -11.37
CA HIS A 73 7.11 -0.97 -10.03
C HIS A 73 5.80 -0.93 -9.25
N SER A 74 4.73 -0.39 -9.85
CA SER A 74 3.42 -0.33 -9.19
C SER A 74 2.85 -1.71 -8.89
N LEU A 75 2.96 -2.67 -9.83
CA LEU A 75 2.58 -4.08 -9.57
C LEU A 75 3.36 -4.67 -8.39
N GLY A 76 4.66 -4.39 -8.31
CA GLY A 76 5.51 -4.79 -7.19
C GLY A 76 5.05 -4.18 -5.86
N GLN A 77 4.67 -2.90 -5.84
CA GLN A 77 4.13 -2.25 -4.65
C GLN A 77 2.81 -2.89 -4.20
N HIS A 78 1.91 -3.20 -5.12
CA HIS A 78 0.67 -3.92 -4.82
C HIS A 78 0.92 -5.31 -4.25
N TYR A 79 1.84 -6.06 -4.86
CA TYR A 79 2.25 -7.37 -4.36
C TYR A 79 2.85 -7.30 -2.95
N ALA A 80 3.76 -6.34 -2.70
CA ALA A 80 4.36 -6.11 -1.39
C ALA A 80 3.30 -5.72 -0.34
N GLY A 81 2.37 -4.83 -0.71
CA GLY A 81 1.24 -4.44 0.11
C GLY A 81 0.36 -5.61 0.53
N LEU A 82 -0.11 -6.42 -0.42
CA LEU A 82 -0.96 -7.57 -0.13
C LEU A 82 -0.21 -8.68 0.65
N THR A 83 1.09 -8.87 0.38
CA THR A 83 1.93 -9.80 1.14
C THR A 83 2.10 -9.35 2.61
N ALA A 84 2.22 -8.04 2.85
CA ALA A 84 2.25 -7.49 4.20
C ALA A 84 0.93 -7.74 4.95
N VAL A 85 -0.21 -7.51 4.27
CA VAL A 85 -1.55 -7.82 4.82
C VAL A 85 -1.67 -9.29 5.17
N GLN A 86 -1.28 -10.20 4.27
CA GLN A 86 -1.32 -11.64 4.54
C GLN A 86 -0.47 -12.00 5.76
N SER A 87 0.74 -11.47 5.84
CA SER A 87 1.66 -11.77 6.94
C SER A 87 1.11 -11.30 8.28
N ALA A 88 0.52 -10.11 8.32
CA ALA A 88 -0.14 -9.56 9.50
C ALA A 88 -1.40 -10.37 9.87
N LEU A 89 -2.19 -10.79 8.88
CA LEU A 89 -3.39 -11.60 9.08
C LEU A 89 -3.06 -12.97 9.67
N VAL A 90 -2.00 -13.63 9.18
CA VAL A 90 -1.53 -14.91 9.72
C VAL A 90 -1.03 -14.74 11.16
N LYS A 91 -0.30 -13.66 11.44
CA LYS A 91 0.16 -13.37 12.81
C LYS A 91 -1.02 -13.17 13.77
N GLU A 92 -2.06 -12.46 13.33
CA GLU A 92 -3.23 -12.15 14.16
C GLU A 92 -4.12 -13.38 14.36
N PHE A 93 -4.47 -14.09 13.29
CA PHE A 93 -5.50 -15.12 13.30
C PHE A 93 -4.99 -16.54 13.14
N GLY A 94 -3.70 -16.75 12.88
CA GLY A 94 -3.08 -18.07 12.75
C GLY A 94 -2.93 -18.81 14.07
N GLN A 95 -2.77 -18.07 15.18
CA GLN A 95 -2.71 -18.61 16.55
C GLN A 95 -1.66 -19.72 16.75
N ASN A 96 -0.57 -19.71 15.97
CA ASN A 96 0.48 -20.74 15.93
C ASN A 96 -0.02 -22.15 15.55
N ASP A 97 -1.20 -22.25 14.92
CA ASP A 97 -1.71 -23.50 14.36
C ASP A 97 -1.31 -23.57 12.88
N ALA A 98 -0.36 -24.46 12.56
CA ALA A 98 0.19 -24.58 11.21
C ALA A 98 -0.87 -24.89 10.13
N ALA A 99 -1.89 -25.68 10.45
CA ALA A 99 -2.95 -25.98 9.48
C ALA A 99 -3.80 -24.74 9.22
N ARG A 100 -4.13 -23.99 10.27
CA ARG A 100 -4.87 -22.74 10.18
C ARG A 100 -4.10 -21.65 9.45
N GLU A 101 -2.81 -21.49 9.75
CA GLU A 101 -1.92 -20.54 9.06
C GLU A 101 -1.85 -20.84 7.56
N ASN A 102 -1.74 -22.12 7.19
CA ASN A 102 -1.72 -22.52 5.78
C ASN A 102 -3.03 -22.18 5.07
N ILE A 103 -4.19 -22.48 5.67
CA ILE A 103 -5.50 -22.11 5.10
C ILE A 103 -5.60 -20.59 4.90
N ILE A 104 -5.23 -19.80 5.92
CA ILE A 104 -5.24 -18.33 5.84
C ILE A 104 -4.39 -17.86 4.65
N ARG A 105 -3.17 -18.40 4.50
CA ARG A 105 -2.24 -18.03 3.42
C ARG A 105 -2.76 -18.45 2.05
N GLU A 106 -3.17 -19.70 1.89
CA GLU A 106 -3.60 -20.28 0.62
C GLU A 106 -4.86 -19.59 0.08
N ASP A 107 -5.87 -19.41 0.94
CA ASP A 107 -7.09 -18.69 0.56
C ASP A 107 -6.77 -17.23 0.17
N PHE A 108 -5.83 -16.58 0.87
CA PHE A 108 -5.50 -15.17 0.60
C PHE A 108 -4.69 -15.03 -0.69
N ASN A 109 -3.75 -15.95 -0.93
CA ASN A 109 -3.01 -16.02 -2.19
C ASN A 109 -3.95 -16.23 -3.37
N SER A 110 -4.86 -17.19 -3.23
CA SER A 110 -5.78 -17.60 -4.30
C SER A 110 -6.84 -16.54 -4.60
N LEU A 111 -7.35 -15.85 -3.59
CA LEU A 111 -8.45 -14.91 -3.77
C LEU A 111 -8.02 -13.45 -3.90
N VAL A 112 -6.99 -13.02 -3.18
CA VAL A 112 -6.60 -11.61 -3.09
C VAL A 112 -5.32 -11.33 -3.86
N ILE A 113 -4.21 -12.03 -3.60
CA ILE A 113 -2.93 -11.75 -4.31
C ILE A 113 -3.05 -12.03 -5.81
N SER A 114 -3.70 -13.14 -6.19
CA SER A 114 -3.90 -13.48 -7.61
C SER A 114 -4.72 -12.44 -8.38
N SER A 115 -5.50 -11.60 -7.68
CA SER A 115 -6.37 -10.60 -8.30
C SER A 115 -5.63 -9.38 -8.85
N ILE A 116 -4.34 -9.22 -8.53
CA ILE A 116 -3.52 -8.13 -9.05
C ILE A 116 -3.60 -8.05 -10.59
N ASP A 117 -3.59 -9.20 -11.28
CA ASP A 117 -3.69 -9.21 -12.76
C ASP A 117 -5.06 -8.71 -13.26
N LYS A 118 -6.14 -8.92 -12.51
CA LYS A 118 -7.47 -8.40 -12.86
C LYS A 118 -7.50 -6.88 -12.81
N HIS A 119 -6.81 -6.28 -11.84
CA HIS A 119 -6.80 -4.83 -11.67
C HIS A 119 -5.63 -4.14 -12.40
N LYS A 120 -4.89 -4.84 -13.27
CA LYS A 120 -3.69 -4.30 -13.94
C LYS A 120 -3.95 -3.01 -14.71
N GLU A 121 -5.12 -2.87 -15.32
CA GLU A 121 -5.48 -1.65 -16.05
C GLU A 121 -5.64 -0.46 -15.11
N PHE A 122 -6.29 -0.67 -13.95
CA PHE A 122 -6.37 0.37 -12.94
C PHE A 122 -4.99 0.69 -12.35
N ILE A 123 -4.16 -0.32 -12.08
CA ILE A 123 -2.80 -0.13 -11.57
C ILE A 123 -1.97 0.71 -12.54
N LYS A 124 -2.13 0.52 -13.87
CA LYS A 124 -1.49 1.37 -14.88
C LYS A 124 -1.90 2.84 -14.72
N ILE A 125 -3.18 3.11 -14.45
CA ILE A 125 -3.65 4.48 -14.19
C ILE A 125 -3.00 5.04 -12.93
N GLU A 126 -2.89 4.26 -11.86
CA GLU A 126 -2.17 4.69 -10.64
C GLU A 126 -0.70 4.99 -10.92
N THR A 127 -0.05 4.22 -11.79
CA THR A 127 1.33 4.45 -12.25
C THR A 127 1.46 5.79 -12.98
N GLU A 128 0.56 6.08 -13.91
CA GLU A 128 0.52 7.34 -14.65
C GLU A 128 0.33 8.52 -13.70
N ILE A 129 -0.68 8.45 -12.82
CA ILE A 129 -0.94 9.49 -11.81
C ILE A 129 0.27 9.69 -10.90
N SER A 130 0.93 8.62 -10.47
CA SER A 130 2.11 8.73 -9.60
C SER A 130 3.26 9.47 -10.29
N SER A 131 3.45 9.24 -11.58
CA SER A 131 4.48 9.93 -12.38
C SER A 131 4.09 11.40 -12.61
N GLU A 132 2.85 11.66 -13.02
CA GLU A 132 2.31 13.02 -13.20
C GLU A 132 2.38 13.83 -11.89
N PHE A 133 2.14 13.20 -10.74
CA PHE A 133 2.26 13.82 -9.43
C PHE A 133 3.71 14.13 -9.06
N ASN A 134 4.64 13.23 -9.36
CA ASN A 134 6.07 13.47 -9.14
C ASN A 134 6.57 14.63 -10.00
N ASP A 135 6.19 14.68 -11.28
CA ASP A 135 6.50 15.80 -12.18
C ASP A 135 5.91 17.12 -11.66
N TYR A 136 4.69 17.07 -11.12
CA TYR A 136 4.07 18.24 -10.49
C TYR A 136 4.92 18.74 -9.30
N LEU A 137 5.36 17.86 -8.41
CA LEU A 137 6.18 18.23 -7.25
C LEU A 137 7.57 18.74 -7.63
N ASP A 138 8.17 18.21 -8.70
CA ASP A 138 9.45 18.71 -9.22
C ASP A 138 9.33 20.16 -9.72
N ASN A 139 8.20 20.51 -10.32
CA ASN A 139 7.95 21.85 -10.87
C ASN A 139 7.40 22.87 -9.86
N ASN A 140 6.68 22.40 -8.82
CA ASN A 140 5.93 23.28 -7.91
C ASN A 140 6.41 23.21 -6.46
N GLY A 141 7.36 22.33 -6.14
CA GLY A 141 7.87 22.10 -4.80
C GLY A 141 7.04 21.13 -3.97
N ASP A 142 7.54 20.82 -2.78
CA ASP A 142 6.91 19.87 -1.87
C ASP A 142 5.58 20.38 -1.31
N LEU A 143 4.62 19.47 -1.22
CA LEU A 143 3.32 19.70 -0.57
C LEU A 143 3.29 19.05 0.81
N SER A 144 2.51 19.65 1.72
CA SER A 144 2.15 18.97 2.97
C SER A 144 1.38 17.67 2.67
N PRO A 145 1.40 16.66 3.54
CA PRO A 145 0.80 15.37 3.21
C PRO A 145 -0.70 15.43 2.87
N ALA A 146 -1.46 16.29 3.54
CA ALA A 146 -2.88 16.51 3.23
C ALA A 146 -3.06 17.20 1.87
N ALA A 147 -2.19 18.15 1.52
CA ALA A 147 -2.22 18.80 0.21
C ALA A 147 -1.78 17.84 -0.91
N SER A 148 -0.78 16.98 -0.67
CA SER A 148 -0.40 15.90 -1.59
C SER A 148 -1.56 14.97 -1.89
N LEU A 149 -2.25 14.49 -0.84
CA LEU A 149 -3.39 13.58 -0.99
C LEU A 149 -4.56 14.25 -1.74
N LYS A 150 -4.86 15.52 -1.44
CA LYS A 150 -5.86 16.30 -2.20
C LYS A 150 -5.50 16.40 -3.68
N LYS A 151 -4.23 16.66 -4.01
CA LYS A 151 -3.79 16.77 -5.40
C LYS A 151 -3.92 15.44 -6.15
N VAL A 152 -3.54 14.34 -5.50
CA VAL A 152 -3.70 13.00 -6.08
C VAL A 152 -5.18 12.66 -6.27
N ILE A 153 -6.06 12.97 -5.31
CA ILE A 153 -7.52 12.80 -5.47
C ILE A 153 -8.03 13.54 -6.71
N GLU A 154 -7.66 14.82 -6.88
CA GLU A 154 -8.02 15.62 -8.06
C GLU A 154 -7.58 14.93 -9.37
N MET A 155 -6.35 14.41 -9.42
CA MET A 155 -5.84 13.68 -10.60
C MET A 155 -6.64 12.39 -10.89
N PHE A 156 -7.03 11.64 -9.86
CA PHE A 156 -7.91 10.47 -10.04
C PHE A 156 -9.30 10.86 -10.53
N GLU A 157 -9.89 11.95 -10.00
CA GLU A 157 -11.20 12.43 -10.45
C GLU A 157 -11.18 12.84 -11.93
N LEU A 158 -10.11 13.52 -12.37
CA LEU A 158 -9.93 13.92 -13.77
C LEU A 158 -9.77 12.71 -14.71
N LYS A 159 -9.10 11.64 -14.26
CA LYS A 159 -8.96 10.42 -15.06
C LYS A 159 -10.23 9.56 -15.07
N ARG A 160 -11.03 9.56 -14.00
CA ARG A 160 -12.22 8.69 -13.86
C ARG A 160 -13.15 8.74 -15.07
N ASP A 161 -13.42 9.93 -15.60
CA ASP A 161 -14.38 10.12 -16.70
C ASP A 161 -13.87 9.54 -18.03
N GLN A 162 -12.58 9.20 -18.13
CA GLN A 162 -11.96 8.59 -19.30
C GLN A 162 -12.03 7.04 -19.29
N TYR A 163 -12.39 6.44 -18.15
CA TYR A 163 -12.36 4.99 -17.93
C TYR A 163 -13.65 4.49 -17.24
N PRO A 164 -14.81 4.56 -17.93
CA PRO A 164 -16.10 4.17 -17.34
C PRO A 164 -16.14 2.70 -16.90
N ASP A 165 -15.40 1.82 -17.59
CA ASP A 165 -15.36 0.38 -17.27
C ASP A 165 -14.65 0.08 -15.94
N LEU A 166 -13.90 1.03 -15.39
CA LEU A 166 -13.20 0.92 -14.10
C LEU A 166 -13.92 1.67 -12.97
N TYR A 167 -15.22 1.93 -13.13
CA TYR A 167 -16.02 2.71 -12.18
C TYR A 167 -15.88 2.24 -10.73
N THR A 168 -15.90 0.92 -10.50
CA THR A 168 -15.83 0.34 -9.15
C THR A 168 -14.47 0.59 -8.51
N GLU A 169 -13.37 0.38 -9.24
CA GLU A 169 -12.02 0.65 -8.76
C GLU A 169 -11.82 2.13 -8.46
N PHE A 170 -12.25 3.03 -9.35
CA PHE A 170 -12.21 4.47 -9.09
C PHE A 170 -13.01 4.84 -7.85
N LYS A 171 -14.25 4.35 -7.73
CA LYS A 171 -15.11 4.62 -6.58
C LYS A 171 -14.45 4.18 -5.28
N ASN A 172 -13.94 2.96 -5.22
CA ASN A 172 -13.33 2.41 -4.01
C ASN A 172 -12.01 3.14 -3.67
N LYS A 173 -11.16 3.40 -4.67
CA LYS A 173 -9.91 4.14 -4.48
C LYS A 173 -10.16 5.57 -3.97
N LEU A 174 -11.06 6.31 -4.62
CA LEU A 174 -11.43 7.68 -4.24
C LEU A 174 -12.08 7.72 -2.85
N THR A 175 -12.96 6.77 -2.53
CA THR A 175 -13.56 6.66 -1.20
C THR A 175 -12.47 6.50 -0.13
N LEU A 176 -11.55 5.54 -0.32
CA LEU A 176 -10.46 5.30 0.61
C LEU A 176 -9.54 6.53 0.78
N MET A 177 -9.19 7.19 -0.32
CA MET A 177 -8.33 8.39 -0.26
C MET A 177 -9.02 9.54 0.50
N ASN A 178 -10.33 9.74 0.31
CA ASN A 178 -11.07 10.75 1.06
C ASN A 178 -11.17 10.41 2.54
N GLU A 179 -11.40 9.13 2.90
CA GLU A 179 -11.36 8.69 4.30
C GLU A 179 -9.99 8.93 4.95
N PHE A 180 -8.90 8.66 4.23
CA PHE A 180 -7.56 9.00 4.72
C PHE A 180 -7.37 10.51 4.90
N LEU A 181 -7.87 11.32 3.98
CA LEU A 181 -7.79 12.78 4.07
C LEU A 181 -8.54 13.30 5.31
N ASP A 182 -9.73 12.76 5.57
CA ASP A 182 -10.52 13.08 6.76
C ASP A 182 -9.76 12.69 8.04
N GLU A 183 -9.14 11.53 8.07
CA GLU A 183 -8.33 11.09 9.23
C GLU A 183 -7.08 11.96 9.46
N LEU A 184 -6.45 12.45 8.38
CA LEU A 184 -5.36 13.42 8.48
C LEU A 184 -5.83 14.76 9.05
N SER A 185 -7.06 15.18 8.75
CA SER A 185 -7.63 16.42 9.28
C SER A 185 -8.01 16.35 10.76
N LYS A 186 -8.39 15.16 11.25
CA LYS A 186 -8.80 14.93 12.64
C LYS A 186 -7.61 14.79 13.61
N LYS A 187 -6.45 14.36 13.12
CA LYS A 187 -5.24 14.24 13.94
C LYS A 187 -4.40 15.50 13.80
N ASN A 188 -4.29 16.29 14.87
CA ASN A 188 -3.24 17.31 15.01
C ASN A 188 -1.86 16.61 14.93
N THR A 189 -1.30 16.56 13.70
CA THR A 189 0.10 16.34 13.28
C THR A 189 1.00 15.47 14.16
N ASN A 190 1.35 14.26 13.67
CA ASN A 190 2.74 13.76 13.50
C ASN A 190 2.89 12.23 13.34
N GLN A 191 1.84 11.41 13.53
CA GLN A 191 2.01 9.94 13.52
C GLN A 191 1.65 9.21 12.21
N PHE A 192 1.05 9.87 11.22
CA PHE A 192 0.67 9.20 9.97
C PHE A 192 1.82 9.03 8.96
N PHE A 193 2.83 9.91 9.06
CA PHE A 193 4.01 9.98 8.18
C PHE A 193 5.29 9.94 9.00
N ASN A 194 5.50 8.86 9.74
CA ASN A 194 6.84 8.54 10.20
C ASN A 194 7.41 7.53 9.20
N PRO A 195 8.19 7.94 8.18
CA PRO A 195 9.05 6.97 7.50
C PRO A 195 9.96 6.42 8.60
N GLY A 196 9.98 5.11 8.78
CA GLY A 196 10.77 4.47 9.84
C GLY A 196 12.21 4.97 9.79
N ILE A 197 12.56 5.88 10.69
CA ILE A 197 13.95 6.06 11.09
C ILE A 197 14.22 4.85 11.97
N ASN A 198 14.66 3.76 11.37
CA ASN A 198 15.42 2.76 12.09
C ASN A 198 16.76 3.40 12.44
N SER A 199 16.78 4.14 13.55
CA SER A 199 18.01 4.38 14.31
C SER A 199 18.39 3.02 14.89
N GLN A 200 19.15 2.21 14.16
CA GLN A 200 19.96 1.21 14.84
C GLN A 200 21.09 1.95 15.58
N PRO A 201 21.29 1.70 16.89
CA PRO A 201 22.46 2.20 17.60
C PRO A 201 23.69 1.42 17.14
N GLY A 202 24.70 2.15 16.64
CA GLY A 202 26.12 1.79 16.67
C GLY A 202 26.53 0.38 16.24
N LEU A 203 26.96 0.24 14.99
CA LEU A 203 28.01 -0.71 14.63
C LEU A 203 29.19 0.08 14.08
N THR A 204 30.26 0.05 14.87
CA THR A 204 31.59 0.61 14.63
C THR A 204 32.13 0.25 13.26
N HIS A 205 32.71 1.24 12.59
CA HIS A 205 33.63 1.07 11.47
C HIS A 205 34.69 0.01 11.80
N GLN A 206 34.69 -1.10 11.06
CA GLN A 206 35.91 -1.83 10.76
C GLN A 206 36.11 -1.80 9.25
N SER A 207 37.08 -0.98 8.84
CA SER A 207 37.60 -0.92 7.50
C SER A 207 38.18 -2.29 7.12
N ILE A 208 37.61 -2.91 6.10
CA ILE A 208 38.21 -4.10 5.48
C ILE A 208 39.29 -3.59 4.52
N THR A 209 40.54 -3.74 4.93
CA THR A 209 41.70 -3.57 4.05
C THR A 209 41.80 -4.82 3.17
N LEU A 210 41.69 -4.66 1.85
CA LEU A 210 41.95 -5.73 0.89
C LEU A 210 43.45 -6.08 0.88
N PRO A 211 43.85 -7.36 0.86
CA PRO A 211 45.24 -7.74 0.66
C PRO A 211 45.64 -7.52 -0.81
N ASN A 212 46.75 -6.81 -1.01
CA ASN A 212 47.39 -6.68 -2.32
C ASN A 212 47.98 -8.03 -2.75
N GLU A 213 47.69 -8.42 -3.98
CA GLU A 213 48.39 -9.48 -4.70
C GLU A 213 49.84 -9.06 -4.96
N ASN A 214 50.78 -9.93 -4.56
CA ASN A 214 52.10 -10.15 -5.17
C ASN A 214 52.66 -11.49 -4.67
#